data_AF-A0A6I9N7F1-F1
#
_entry.id   AF-A0A6I9N7F1-F1
#
_cell.length_a   1.000
_cell.length_b   1.000
_cell.length_c   1.000
_cell.angle_alpha   90.00
_cell.angle_beta   90.00
_cell.angle_gamma   90.00
#
_symmetry.space_group_name_H-M   'P 1'
#
loop_
_entity.id
_entity.type
_entity.pdbx_description
1 polymer ?
#
loop_
_entity_poly.entity_id
_entity_poly.type
_entity_poly.pdbx_seq_one_letter_code
_entity_poly.pdbx_strand_id
1 'polypeptide(L)'
;MPHKGLNNILDQFQHGSIVLSVAGVYGYLTFGKDVKADILMSYSSDDVLMIIARLLFGLSIITIYPIILLLGRSVILDPLLSRRRRRDGVVSAEFESRSRIVLTVLWIAVTLLIATFVPDISKVISVIGGVSAFFIFIFPGLCLMFAMQSEPVSFKTRVFLTGWGGVTLLCGAFVFGQSTTIAVMQVLGRI
;
A
#
# COMPACT_ATOMS: atom_id res chain seq x y z
N MET A 1 -28.65 1.35 15.50
CA MET A 1 -27.30 1.37 16.12
C MET A 1 -26.09 1.45 15.14
N PRO A 2 -26.19 1.79 13.83
CA PRO A 2 -25.00 1.95 12.96
C PRO A 2 -24.35 3.36 13.04
N HIS A 3 -25.06 4.37 13.55
CA HIS A 3 -24.62 5.77 13.52
C HIS A 3 -23.42 6.08 14.45
N LYS A 4 -23.24 5.33 15.54
CA LYS A 4 -22.11 5.53 16.47
C LYS A 4 -20.79 4.98 15.91
N GLY A 5 -20.83 3.88 15.18
CA GLY A 5 -19.65 3.30 14.54
C GLY A 5 -19.11 4.19 13.42
N LEU A 6 -20.00 4.77 12.60
CA LEU A 6 -19.61 5.66 11.51
C LEU A 6 -18.94 6.95 12.04
N ASN A 7 -19.51 7.56 13.09
CA ASN A 7 -18.93 8.76 13.69
C ASN A 7 -17.54 8.49 14.28
N ASN A 8 -17.34 7.35 14.96
CA ASN A 8 -16.01 6.99 15.48
C ASN A 8 -14.99 6.75 14.36
N ILE A 9 -15.40 6.16 13.23
CA ILE A 9 -14.53 5.96 12.07
C ILE A 9 -14.14 7.31 11.45
N LEU A 10 -15.12 8.20 11.26
CA LEU A 10 -14.88 9.54 10.73
C LEU A 10 -13.94 10.34 11.62
N ASP A 11 -14.12 10.25 12.94
CA ASP A 11 -13.26 10.90 13.92
C ASP A 11 -11.82 10.37 13.84
N GLN A 12 -11.63 9.06 13.72
CA GLN A 12 -10.30 8.45 13.51
C GLN A 12 -9.62 8.93 12.22
N PHE A 13 -10.35 9.03 11.11
CA PHE A 13 -9.81 9.55 9.85
C PHE A 13 -9.44 11.03 9.95
N GLN A 14 -10.27 11.83 10.63
CA GLN A 14 -10.03 13.24 10.84
C GLN A 14 -8.78 13.45 11.69
N HIS A 15 -8.67 12.74 12.81
CA HIS A 15 -7.48 12.79 13.67
C HIS A 15 -6.21 12.39 12.91
N GLY A 16 -6.24 11.27 12.16
CA GLY A 16 -5.08 10.84 11.37
C GLY A 16 -4.65 11.87 10.32
N SER A 17 -5.61 12.46 9.61
CA SER A 17 -5.34 13.47 8.57
C SER A 17 -4.73 14.75 9.15
N ILE A 18 -5.23 15.20 10.31
CA ILE A 18 -4.69 16.38 11.00
C ILE A 18 -3.25 16.11 11.45
N VAL A 19 -2.98 14.97 12.08
CA VAL A 19 -1.63 14.62 12.57
C VAL A 19 -0.62 14.57 11.43
N LEU A 20 -0.98 13.93 10.30
CA LEU A 20 -0.11 13.85 9.12
C LEU A 20 0.16 15.22 8.50
N SER A 21 -0.87 16.07 8.42
CA SER A 21 -0.74 17.43 7.85
C SER A 21 0.15 18.31 8.71
N VAL A 22 -0.06 18.29 10.03
CA VAL A 22 0.76 19.02 11.00
C VAL A 22 2.20 18.55 10.92
N ALA A 23 2.45 17.23 10.96
CA ALA A 23 3.80 16.68 10.84
C ALA A 23 4.49 17.08 9.52
N GLY A 24 3.75 17.07 8.40
CA GLY A 24 4.27 17.52 7.10
C GLY A 24 4.61 19.01 7.06
N VAL A 25 3.73 19.87 7.58
CA VAL A 25 3.95 21.33 7.62
C VAL A 25 5.13 21.69 8.52
N TYR A 26 5.19 21.14 9.73
CA TYR A 26 6.33 21.35 10.62
C TYR A 26 7.63 20.80 10.00
N GLY A 27 7.56 19.63 9.37
CA GLY A 27 8.71 19.04 8.68
C GLY A 27 9.25 19.91 7.54
N TYR A 28 8.36 20.51 6.74
CA TYR A 28 8.74 21.46 5.69
C TYR A 28 9.29 22.77 6.25
N LEU A 29 8.74 23.30 7.34
CA LEU A 29 9.22 24.53 7.97
C LEU A 29 10.61 24.38 8.62
N THR A 30 10.96 23.20 9.13
CA THR A 30 12.26 22.96 9.77
C THR A 30 13.41 22.77 8.77
N PHE A 31 13.17 22.12 7.62
CA PHE A 31 14.22 21.78 6.64
C PHE A 31 14.14 22.57 5.32
N GLY A 32 13.06 23.31 5.10
CA GLY A 32 12.85 24.06 3.86
C GLY A 32 12.84 23.15 2.63
N LYS A 33 13.55 23.56 1.57
CA LYS A 33 13.60 22.88 0.27
C LYS A 33 14.49 21.62 0.23
N ASP A 34 15.30 21.36 1.26
CA ASP A 34 16.24 20.23 1.35
C ASP A 34 15.73 19.08 2.25
N VAL A 35 14.40 18.94 2.36
CA VAL A 35 13.81 17.84 3.12
C VAL A 35 13.99 16.52 2.35
N LYS A 36 14.68 15.55 2.95
CA LYS A 36 14.76 14.20 2.42
C LYS A 36 13.43 13.48 2.65
N ALA A 37 13.13 12.50 1.81
CA ALA A 37 11.93 11.65 1.95
C ALA A 37 11.78 11.05 3.34
N ASP A 38 12.91 10.69 3.93
CA ASP A 38 13.00 10.33 5.33
C ASP A 38 13.44 11.57 6.12
N ILE A 39 12.49 12.16 6.85
CA ILE A 39 12.74 13.36 7.63
C ILE A 39 13.75 13.11 8.76
N LEU A 40 13.93 11.84 9.20
CA LEU A 40 14.95 11.47 10.17
C LEU A 40 16.38 11.49 9.57
N MET A 41 16.52 11.51 8.24
CA MET A 41 17.79 11.61 7.53
C MET A 41 18.20 13.06 7.22
N SER A 42 17.31 14.03 7.42
CA SER A 42 17.62 15.46 7.32
C SER A 42 18.13 16.06 8.64
N TYR A 43 17.86 15.45 9.79
CA TYR A 43 18.48 15.84 11.06
C TYR A 43 19.92 15.31 11.17
N SER A 44 20.80 16.11 11.78
CA SER A 44 22.21 15.73 12.03
C SER A 44 22.27 14.44 12.86
N SER A 45 23.21 13.55 12.50
CA SER A 45 23.34 12.23 13.14
C SER A 45 24.04 12.27 14.51
N ASP A 46 24.49 13.45 14.95
CA ASP A 46 25.27 13.62 16.18
C ASP A 46 24.43 13.79 17.45
N ASP A 47 23.12 14.04 17.33
CA ASP A 47 22.25 14.21 18.48
C ASP A 47 21.66 12.87 18.96
N VAL A 48 21.82 12.58 20.25
CA VAL A 48 21.31 11.37 20.92
C VAL A 48 19.80 11.17 20.66
N LEU A 49 19.04 12.26 20.54
CA LEU A 49 17.61 12.24 20.25
C LEU A 49 17.29 11.60 18.88
N MET A 50 18.13 11.83 17.87
CA MET A 50 17.93 11.27 16.53
C MET A 50 18.23 9.78 16.48
N ILE A 51 19.24 9.34 17.23
CA ILE A 51 19.56 7.92 17.38
C ILE A 51 18.38 7.20 18.04
N ILE A 52 17.82 7.76 19.12
CA ILE A 52 16.64 7.22 19.80
C ILE A 52 15.44 7.16 18.84
N ALA A 53 15.19 8.22 18.07
CA ALA A 53 14.09 8.26 17.10
C ALA A 53 14.24 7.18 16.02
N ARG A 54 15.44 6.99 15.45
CA ARG A 54 15.73 5.93 14.47
C ARG A 54 15.57 4.53 15.07
N LEU A 55 16.00 4.32 16.32
CA LEU A 55 15.80 3.05 17.02
C LEU A 55 14.32 2.73 17.23
N LEU A 56 13.52 3.70 17.68
CA LEU A 56 12.07 3.51 17.86
C LEU A 56 11.35 3.25 16.53
N PHE A 57 11.74 3.93 15.46
CA PHE A 57 11.22 3.68 14.12
C PHE A 57 11.63 2.30 13.58
N GLY A 58 12.88 1.88 13.80
CA GLY A 58 13.32 0.54 13.46
C GLY A 58 12.56 -0.53 14.23
N LEU A 59 12.34 -0.32 15.53
CA LEU A 59 11.57 -1.24 16.38
C LEU A 59 10.10 -1.36 15.93
N SER A 60 9.48 -0.25 15.52
CA SER A 60 8.12 -0.28 14.98
C SER A 60 8.05 -1.06 13.67
N ILE A 61 9.03 -0.90 12.77
CA ILE A 61 9.11 -1.71 11.54
C ILE A 61 9.28 -3.21 11.87
N ILE A 62 10.16 -3.55 12.81
CA ILE A 62 10.39 -4.95 13.23
C ILE A 62 9.10 -5.59 13.76
N THR A 63 8.28 -4.84 14.52
CA THR A 63 7.01 -5.36 15.04
C THR A 63 5.90 -5.42 14.00
N ILE A 64 5.91 -4.53 13.00
CA ILE A 64 4.95 -4.55 11.87
C ILE A 64 5.26 -5.71 10.91
N TYR A 65 6.54 -6.02 10.69
CA TYR A 65 6.98 -7.05 9.76
C TYR A 65 6.29 -8.42 9.91
N PRO A 66 6.19 -9.03 11.11
CA PRO A 66 5.48 -10.31 11.29
C PRO A 66 3.98 -10.19 10.97
N ILE A 67 3.35 -9.04 11.26
CA ILE A 67 1.94 -8.81 10.97
C ILE A 67 1.71 -8.82 9.45
N ILE A 68 2.56 -8.12 8.69
CA ILE A 68 2.49 -8.11 7.22
C ILE A 68 2.72 -9.51 6.64
N LEU A 69 3.70 -10.25 7.16
CA LEU A 69 3.96 -11.62 6.72
C LEU A 69 2.77 -12.56 6.99
N LEU A 70 2.10 -12.41 8.15
CA LEU A 70 0.89 -13.17 8.47
C LEU A 70 -0.27 -12.83 7.53
N LEU A 71 -0.47 -11.55 7.20
CA LEU A 71 -1.50 -11.10 6.26
C LEU A 71 -1.20 -11.60 4.84
N GLY A 72 0.03 -11.45 4.37
CA GLY A 72 0.47 -11.94 3.06
C GLY A 72 0.33 -13.44 2.93
N ARG A 73 0.59 -14.18 4.03
CA ARG A 73 0.34 -15.62 4.12
C ARG A 73 -1.13 -15.93 3.87
N SER A 74 -2.06 -15.32 4.59
CA SER A 74 -3.49 -15.61 4.41
C SER A 74 -3.94 -15.31 2.98
N VAL A 75 -3.55 -14.16 2.43
CA VAL A 75 -3.97 -13.75 1.07
C VAL A 75 -3.44 -14.69 -0.02
N ILE A 76 -2.23 -15.23 0.11
CA ILE A 76 -1.63 -16.09 -0.93
C ILE A 76 -1.98 -17.57 -0.69
N LEU A 77 -1.90 -18.03 0.55
CA LEU A 77 -2.10 -19.44 0.88
C LEU A 77 -3.57 -19.82 0.89
N ASP A 78 -4.50 -18.97 1.35
CA ASP A 78 -5.92 -19.33 1.40
C ASP A 78 -6.48 -19.70 0.01
N PRO A 79 -6.28 -18.89 -1.05
CA PRO A 79 -6.73 -19.26 -2.39
C PRO A 79 -5.91 -20.40 -3.01
N LEU A 80 -4.60 -20.47 -2.75
CA LEU A 80 -3.76 -21.56 -3.28
C LEU A 80 -4.14 -22.91 -2.68
N LEU A 81 -4.34 -22.97 -1.36
CA LEU A 81 -4.81 -24.14 -0.63
C LEU A 81 -6.24 -24.49 -1.01
N SER A 82 -7.13 -23.52 -1.18
CA SER A 82 -8.51 -23.75 -1.65
C SER A 82 -8.54 -24.34 -3.05
N ARG A 83 -7.74 -23.79 -3.97
CA ARG A 83 -7.62 -24.27 -5.35
C ARG A 83 -6.99 -25.66 -5.42
N ARG A 84 -6.03 -25.95 -4.54
CA ARG A 84 -5.32 -27.24 -4.53
C ARG A 84 -6.05 -28.32 -3.75
N ARG A 85 -6.78 -27.99 -2.69
CA ARG A 85 -7.71 -28.91 -2.01
C ARG A 85 -8.78 -29.41 -2.99
N ARG A 86 -9.26 -28.54 -3.89
CA ARG A 86 -10.13 -28.95 -5.00
C ARG A 86 -9.46 -29.85 -6.04
N ARG A 87 -8.13 -29.83 -6.16
CA ARG A 87 -7.38 -30.56 -7.19
C ARG A 87 -6.80 -31.89 -6.71
N ASP A 88 -6.18 -31.92 -5.52
CA ASP A 88 -5.33 -33.02 -5.07
C ASP A 88 -5.87 -33.75 -3.81
N GLY A 89 -6.97 -33.29 -3.20
CA GLY A 89 -7.69 -33.98 -2.12
C GLY A 89 -6.99 -34.09 -0.75
N VAL A 90 -5.65 -34.11 -0.70
CA VAL A 90 -4.86 -34.26 0.53
C VAL A 90 -3.80 -33.16 0.59
N VAL A 91 -3.96 -32.23 1.54
CA VAL A 91 -2.98 -31.18 1.80
C VAL A 91 -1.99 -31.69 2.84
N SER A 92 -0.74 -31.98 2.42
CA SER A 92 0.31 -32.43 3.34
C SER A 92 0.83 -31.29 4.22
N ALA A 93 0.97 -31.53 5.52
CA ALA A 93 1.52 -30.60 6.50
C ALA A 93 2.94 -30.10 6.13
N GLU A 94 3.70 -30.90 5.38
CA GLU A 94 5.02 -30.51 4.89
C GLU A 94 4.96 -29.37 3.86
N PHE A 95 3.89 -29.30 3.05
CA PHE A 95 3.71 -28.22 2.09
C PHE A 95 3.47 -26.88 2.79
N GLU A 96 2.78 -26.89 3.92
CA GLU A 96 2.54 -25.68 4.70
C GLU A 96 3.85 -25.11 5.27
N SER A 97 4.74 -25.98 5.75
CA SER A 97 6.05 -25.59 6.27
C SER A 97 6.99 -25.10 5.15
N ARG A 98 7.06 -25.82 4.02
CA ARG A 98 7.86 -25.40 2.86
C ARG A 98 7.35 -24.09 2.27
N SER A 99 6.03 -23.89 2.24
CA SER A 99 5.46 -22.64 1.76
C SER A 99 5.77 -21.46 2.67
N ARG A 100 5.89 -21.65 4.00
CA ARG A 100 6.37 -20.61 4.92
C ARG A 100 7.79 -20.19 4.57
N ILE A 101 8.70 -21.17 4.41
CA ILE A 101 10.11 -20.90 4.08
C ILE A 101 10.22 -20.22 2.72
N VAL A 102 9.50 -20.72 1.70
CA VAL A 102 9.50 -20.12 0.36
C VAL A 102 8.95 -18.69 0.39
N LEU A 103 7.89 -18.42 1.16
CA LEU A 103 7.32 -17.08 1.27
C LEU A 103 8.31 -16.10 1.91
N THR A 104 8.97 -16.49 3.01
CA THR A 104 9.96 -15.64 3.68
C THR A 104 11.18 -15.41 2.80
N VAL A 105 11.69 -16.45 2.13
CA VAL A 105 12.83 -16.34 1.21
C VAL A 105 12.48 -15.47 0.01
N LEU A 106 11.31 -15.67 -0.61
CA LEU A 106 10.86 -14.86 -1.72
C LEU A 106 10.65 -13.40 -1.29
N TRP A 107 10.05 -13.17 -0.12
CA TRP A 107 9.85 -11.84 0.42
C TRP A 107 11.17 -11.11 0.65
N ILE A 108 12.13 -11.75 1.32
CA ILE A 108 13.47 -11.19 1.52
C ILE A 108 14.15 -10.93 0.18
N ALA A 109 14.13 -11.90 -0.75
CA ALA A 109 14.72 -11.75 -2.06
C ALA A 109 14.12 -10.58 -2.84
N VAL A 110 12.79 -10.41 -2.84
CA VAL A 110 12.11 -9.28 -3.48
C VAL A 110 12.49 -7.95 -2.82
N THR A 111 12.49 -7.87 -1.48
CA THR A 111 12.90 -6.64 -0.79
C THR A 111 14.35 -6.27 -1.06
N LEU A 112 15.24 -7.25 -1.12
CA LEU A 112 16.67 -7.05 -1.37
C LEU A 112 16.93 -6.67 -2.82
N LEU A 113 16.22 -7.29 -3.77
CA LEU A 113 16.23 -6.91 -5.17
C LEU A 113 15.79 -5.44 -5.33
N ILE A 114 14.65 -5.06 -4.76
CA ILE A 114 14.15 -3.67 -4.81
C ILE A 114 15.17 -2.69 -4.21
N ALA A 115 15.79 -3.04 -3.07
CA ALA A 115 16.81 -2.22 -2.43
C ALA A 115 18.06 -2.02 -3.32
N THR A 116 18.46 -3.04 -4.08
CA THR A 116 19.60 -2.93 -5.02
C THR A 116 19.28 -2.08 -6.26
N PHE A 117 18.04 -2.12 -6.76
CA PHE A 117 17.65 -1.35 -7.95
C PHE A 117 17.29 0.11 -7.62
N VAL A 118 16.68 0.36 -6.46
CA VAL A 118 16.17 1.69 -6.07
C VAL A 118 16.61 2.02 -4.63
N PRO A 119 17.79 2.66 -4.45
CA PRO A 119 18.24 3.11 -3.14
C PRO A 119 17.44 4.30 -2.58
N ASP A 120 16.53 4.89 -3.38
CA ASP A 120 15.72 6.05 -3.00
C ASP A 120 14.34 5.66 -2.44
N ILE A 121 14.17 5.82 -1.13
CA ILE A 121 12.91 5.52 -0.41
C ILE A 121 11.69 6.27 -0.98
N SER A 122 11.85 7.53 -1.42
CA SER A 122 10.75 8.32 -2.03
C SER A 122 10.15 7.63 -3.26
N LYS A 123 11.01 7.00 -4.07
CA LYS A 123 10.60 6.39 -5.33
C LYS A 123 9.86 5.09 -5.09
N VAL A 124 10.34 4.29 -4.15
CA VAL A 124 9.64 3.09 -3.69
C VAL A 124 8.26 3.45 -3.15
N ILE A 125 8.14 4.49 -2.31
CA ILE A 125 6.84 4.95 -1.78
C ILE A 125 5.91 5.43 -2.91
N SER A 126 6.42 6.17 -3.89
CA SER A 126 5.62 6.67 -5.02
C SER A 126 5.08 5.52 -5.90
N VAL A 127 5.89 4.49 -6.17
CA VAL A 127 5.47 3.31 -6.93
C VAL A 127 4.44 2.49 -6.15
N ILE A 128 4.70 2.23 -4.86
CA ILE A 128 3.74 1.50 -4.00
C ILE A 128 2.41 2.28 -3.91
N GLY A 129 2.47 3.60 -3.76
CA GLY A 129 1.30 4.48 -3.76
C GLY A 129 0.53 4.46 -5.08
N GLY A 130 1.22 4.37 -6.22
CA GLY A 130 0.59 4.23 -7.54
C GLY A 130 -0.12 2.88 -7.69
N VAL A 131 0.52 1.79 -7.26
CA VAL A 131 -0.06 0.44 -7.27
C VAL A 131 -1.27 0.37 -6.32
N SER A 132 -1.17 0.95 -5.12
CA SER A 132 -2.29 0.94 -4.16
C SER A 132 -3.47 1.80 -4.66
N ALA A 133 -3.20 2.96 -5.26
CA ALA A 133 -4.24 3.80 -5.87
C ALA A 133 -5.01 3.04 -6.97
N PHE A 134 -4.31 2.26 -7.80
CA PHE A 134 -4.94 1.39 -8.79
C PHE A 134 -5.95 0.43 -8.14
N PHE A 135 -5.56 -0.27 -7.07
CA PHE A 135 -6.47 -1.18 -6.34
C PHE A 135 -7.62 -0.45 -5.64
N ILE A 136 -7.34 0.68 -4.99
CA ILE A 136 -8.34 1.47 -4.25
C ILE A 136 -9.38 2.07 -5.20
N PHE A 137 -9.02 2.46 -6.41
CA PHE A 137 -9.98 3.00 -7.39
C PHE A 137 -10.73 1.90 -8.16
N ILE A 138 -10.07 0.76 -8.45
CA ILE A 138 -10.69 -0.33 -9.23
C ILE A 138 -11.72 -1.11 -8.43
N PHE A 139 -11.43 -1.46 -7.19
CA PHE A 139 -12.33 -2.29 -6.39
C PHE A 139 -13.73 -1.65 -6.20
N PRO A 140 -13.88 -0.40 -5.76
CA PRO A 140 -15.19 0.26 -5.69
C PRO A 140 -15.76 0.53 -7.07
N GLY A 141 -14.94 0.82 -8.09
CA GLY A 141 -15.42 1.03 -9.46
C GLY A 141 -16.08 -0.22 -10.07
N LEU A 142 -15.46 -1.38 -9.91
CA LEU A 142 -16.01 -2.67 -10.35
C LEU A 142 -17.22 -3.08 -9.52
N CYS A 143 -17.16 -2.92 -8.19
CA CYS A 143 -18.30 -3.21 -7.31
C CYS A 143 -19.54 -2.37 -7.71
N LEU A 144 -19.34 -1.08 -7.98
CA LEU A 144 -20.39 -0.18 -8.46
C LEU A 144 -20.93 -0.65 -9.82
N MET A 145 -20.06 -1.00 -10.76
CA MET A 145 -20.48 -1.47 -12.08
C MET A 145 -21.32 -2.75 -12.02
N PHE A 146 -20.93 -3.72 -11.18
CA PHE A 146 -21.67 -4.97 -10.99
C PHE A 146 -23.00 -4.77 -10.23
N ALA A 147 -23.02 -3.91 -9.21
CA ALA A 147 -24.25 -3.57 -8.49
C ALA A 147 -25.28 -2.93 -9.42
N MET A 148 -24.85 -2.04 -10.31
CA MET A 148 -25.71 -1.37 -11.29
C MET A 148 -26.18 -2.28 -12.44
N GLN A 149 -25.63 -3.48 -12.58
CA GLN A 149 -26.17 -4.53 -13.48
C GLN A 149 -27.22 -5.41 -12.80
N SER A 150 -27.19 -5.50 -11.46
CA SER A 150 -28.02 -6.42 -10.68
C SER A 150 -29.35 -5.81 -10.21
N GLU A 151 -29.40 -4.48 -10.03
CA GLU A 151 -30.59 -3.77 -9.55
C GLU A 151 -31.31 -2.99 -10.66
N PRO A 152 -32.67 -2.94 -10.68
CA PRO A 152 -33.46 -2.12 -11.61
C PRO A 152 -33.45 -0.65 -11.16
N VAL A 153 -32.29 -0.01 -11.27
CA VAL A 153 -32.08 1.41 -10.95
C VAL A 153 -32.42 2.32 -12.14
N SER A 154 -32.92 3.52 -11.84
CA SER A 154 -33.28 4.54 -12.84
C SER A 154 -32.16 4.79 -13.85
N PHE A 155 -32.50 4.86 -15.14
CA PHE A 155 -31.55 5.00 -16.25
C PHE A 155 -30.58 6.18 -16.08
N LYS A 156 -31.06 7.32 -15.56
CA LYS A 156 -30.22 8.51 -15.30
C LYS A 156 -29.16 8.25 -14.22
N THR A 157 -29.57 7.62 -13.12
CA THR A 157 -28.68 7.23 -12.01
C THR A 157 -27.67 6.18 -12.48
N ARG A 158 -28.08 5.25 -13.33
CA ARG A 158 -27.21 4.25 -13.96
C ARG A 158 -26.12 4.87 -14.81
N VAL A 159 -26.46 5.80 -15.70
CA VAL A 159 -25.49 6.48 -16.55
C VAL A 159 -24.56 7.35 -15.70
N PHE A 160 -25.08 8.08 -14.71
CA PHE A 160 -24.26 8.93 -13.84
C PHE A 160 -23.24 8.11 -13.01
N LEU A 161 -23.67 7.04 -12.33
CA LEU A 161 -22.76 6.22 -11.52
C LEU A 161 -21.77 5.42 -12.37
N THR A 162 -22.19 4.94 -13.56
CA THR A 162 -21.28 4.26 -14.49
C THR A 162 -20.23 5.23 -15.04
N GLY A 163 -20.64 6.46 -15.36
CA GLY A 163 -19.72 7.54 -15.75
C GLY A 163 -18.74 7.87 -14.61
N TRP A 164 -19.24 7.99 -13.39
CA TRP A 164 -18.41 8.25 -12.20
C TRP A 164 -17.39 7.13 -11.96
N GLY A 165 -17.81 5.85 -12.05
CA GLY A 165 -16.91 4.69 -11.96
C GLY A 165 -15.89 4.65 -13.09
N GLY A 166 -16.26 5.07 -14.31
CA GLY A 166 -15.33 5.22 -15.42
C GLY A 166 -14.27 6.30 -15.16
N VAL A 167 -14.66 7.44 -14.59
CA VAL A 167 -13.74 8.52 -14.22
C VAL A 167 -12.75 8.10 -13.14
N THR A 168 -13.20 7.38 -12.10
CA THR A 168 -12.30 6.89 -11.05
C THR A 168 -11.32 5.84 -11.58
N LEU A 169 -11.75 4.97 -12.50
CA LEU A 169 -10.88 4.03 -13.20
C LEU A 169 -9.82 4.75 -14.05
N LEU A 170 -10.23 5.76 -14.82
CA LEU A 170 -9.32 6.56 -15.66
C LEU A 170 -8.29 7.30 -14.81
N CYS A 171 -8.72 7.88 -13.69
CA CYS A 171 -7.85 8.55 -12.72
C CYS A 171 -6.84 7.56 -12.12
N GLY A 172 -7.29 6.38 -11.67
CA GLY A 172 -6.40 5.33 -11.15
C GLY A 172 -5.37 4.85 -12.18
N ALA A 173 -5.80 4.64 -13.43
CA ALA A 173 -4.91 4.26 -14.53
C ALA A 173 -3.87 5.35 -14.85
N PHE A 174 -4.27 6.62 -14.81
CA PHE A 174 -3.37 7.75 -15.01
C PHE A 174 -2.32 7.86 -13.90
N VAL A 175 -2.75 7.77 -12.62
CA VAL A 175 -1.84 7.80 -11.46
C VAL A 175 -0.83 6.65 -11.53
N PHE A 176 -1.29 5.45 -11.88
CA PHE A 176 -0.42 4.31 -12.10
C PHE A 176 0.56 4.53 -13.27
N GLY A 177 0.08 5.10 -14.37
CA GLY A 177 0.89 5.42 -15.55
C GLY A 177 1.98 6.45 -15.24
N GLN A 178 1.66 7.52 -14.50
CA GLN A 178 2.62 8.51 -14.03
C GLN A 178 3.71 7.85 -13.17
N SER A 179 3.30 7.05 -12.19
CA SER A 179 4.23 6.41 -11.26
C SER A 179 5.15 5.40 -11.98
N THR A 180 4.60 4.63 -12.94
CA THR A 180 5.37 3.70 -13.77
C THR A 180 6.34 4.43 -14.69
N THR A 181 5.92 5.53 -15.33
CA THR A 181 6.78 6.31 -16.23
C THR A 181 7.96 6.91 -15.49
N ILE A 182 7.74 7.42 -14.27
CA ILE A 182 8.81 7.94 -13.41
C ILE A 182 9.81 6.83 -13.05
N ALA A 183 9.33 5.64 -12.67
CA ALA A 183 10.20 4.51 -12.37
C ALA A 183 11.03 4.05 -13.60
N VAL A 184 10.38 3.96 -14.76
CA VAL A 184 11.02 3.57 -16.03
C VAL A 184 12.10 4.58 -16.45
N MET A 185 11.82 5.88 -16.38
CA MET A 185 12.82 6.92 -16.70
C MET A 185 14.05 6.85 -15.80
N GLN A 186 13.90 6.46 -14.54
CA GLN A 186 15.03 6.34 -13.62
C GLN A 186 15.87 5.09 -13.87
N VAL A 187 15.24 3.99 -14.26
CA VAL A 187 15.95 2.77 -14.66
C VAL A 187 16.71 3.02 -15.96
N LEU A 188 16.10 3.70 -16.94
CA LEU A 188 16.72 4.04 -18.22
C LEU A 188 17.79 5.14 -18.15
N GLY A 189 17.73 6.05 -17.18
CA GLY A 189 18.77 7.07 -16.98
C GLY A 189 20.00 6.56 -16.21
N ARG A 190 19.99 5.31 -15.73
CA ARG A 190 21.10 4.67 -15.03
C ARG A 190 21.86 3.65 -15.89
N ILE A 191 21.38 3.35 -17.09
CA ILE A 191 22.10 2.61 -18.15
C ILE A 191 22.68 3.61 -19.13
#